data_AF-A0A947TBL7-F1
#
_entry.id   AF-A0A947TBL7-F1
#
_cell.length_a   1.000
_cell.length_b   1.000
_cell.length_c   1.000
_cell.angle_alpha   90.00
_cell.angle_beta   90.00
_cell.angle_gamma   90.00
#
_symmetry.space_group_name_H-M   'P 1'
#
loop_
_entity.id
_entity.type
_entity.pdbx_description
1 polymer ?
#
loop_
_entity_poly.entity_id
_entity_poly.type
_entity_poly.pdbx_seq_one_letter_code
_entity_poly.pdbx_strand_id
1 'polypeptide(L)'
;MFDEREQPPGTAQPGDAYLVAADAGGDWQGQDRAIAVWLGSNWLFAPPVEGASVRRLDTGQMLIYSDGWSAALEPAEPTGGTTVDAEARAAIAALISALRHSGIFPAG
;
A
#
# COMPACT_ATOMS: atom_id res chain seq x y z
N MET A 1 8.62 -0.59 -4.53
CA MET A 1 7.29 0.04 -4.50
C MET A 1 6.45 -0.75 -5.48
N PHE A 2 5.24 -1.17 -5.10
CA PHE A 2 4.49 -2.18 -5.84
C PHE A 2 3.16 -1.63 -6.31
N ASP A 3 2.84 -1.90 -7.58
CA ASP A 3 1.49 -1.78 -8.13
C ASP A 3 0.70 -3.05 -7.80
N GLU A 4 -0.59 -2.92 -7.50
CA GLU A 4 -1.47 -4.05 -7.15
C GLU A 4 -2.29 -4.48 -8.36
N ARG A 5 -2.30 -5.79 -8.65
CA ARG A 5 -2.91 -6.32 -9.88
C ARG A 5 -3.50 -7.71 -9.72
N GLU A 6 -4.60 -7.98 -10.42
CA GLU A 6 -5.24 -9.29 -10.49
C GLU A 6 -4.54 -10.23 -11.48
N GLN A 7 -3.92 -9.69 -12.54
CA GLN A 7 -3.30 -10.48 -13.61
C GLN A 7 -1.93 -9.93 -13.98
N PRO A 8 -1.01 -10.78 -14.48
CA PRO A 8 0.28 -10.32 -14.97
C PRO A 8 0.11 -9.32 -16.12
N PRO A 9 1.05 -8.36 -16.27
CA PRO A 9 1.10 -7.55 -17.47
C PRO A 9 1.32 -8.43 -18.71
N GLY A 10 0.76 -8.04 -19.85
CA GLY A 10 0.94 -8.79 -21.10
C GLY A 10 2.40 -8.91 -21.56
N THR A 11 3.27 -7.99 -21.13
CA THR A 11 4.72 -8.06 -21.34
C THR A 11 5.45 -7.66 -20.06
N ALA A 12 6.11 -8.61 -19.39
CA ALA A 12 6.94 -8.38 -18.22
C ALA A 12 8.44 -8.35 -18.58
N GLN A 13 9.19 -7.47 -17.93
CA GLN A 13 10.64 -7.35 -18.03
C GLN A 13 11.31 -7.91 -16.77
N PRO A 14 12.51 -8.52 -16.89
CA PRO A 14 13.21 -9.04 -15.72
C PRO A 14 13.37 -7.96 -14.64
N GLY A 15 12.96 -8.28 -13.42
CA GLY A 15 12.95 -7.35 -12.28
C GLY A 15 11.61 -6.65 -12.05
N ASP A 16 10.65 -6.75 -12.96
CA ASP A 16 9.29 -6.27 -12.72
C ASP A 16 8.69 -6.99 -11.52
N ALA A 17 8.06 -6.22 -10.63
CA ALA A 17 7.50 -6.73 -9.40
C ALA A 17 6.15 -6.09 -9.06
N TYR A 18 5.21 -6.92 -8.62
CA TYR A 18 3.83 -6.54 -8.38
C TYR A 18 3.32 -7.15 -7.07
N LEU A 19 2.35 -6.47 -6.46
CA LEU A 19 1.52 -7.06 -5.45
C LEU A 19 0.35 -7.77 -6.13
N VAL A 20 0.19 -9.07 -5.91
CA VAL A 20 -0.92 -9.83 -6.47
C VAL A 20 -2.18 -9.54 -5.66
N ALA A 21 -3.29 -9.21 -6.32
CA ALA A 21 -4.58 -8.95 -5.68
C ALA A 21 -5.17 -10.23 -5.04
N ALA A 22 -6.30 -10.11 -4.34
CA ALA A 22 -6.95 -11.24 -3.67
C ALA A 22 -7.65 -12.22 -4.63
N ASP A 23 -7.91 -11.81 -5.88
CA ASP A 23 -8.57 -12.61 -6.92
C ASP A 23 -7.61 -12.81 -8.11
N ALA A 24 -6.48 -13.48 -7.87
CA ALA A 24 -5.44 -13.63 -8.87
C ALA A 24 -5.90 -14.49 -10.06
N GLY A 25 -5.62 -14.03 -11.27
CA GLY A 25 -5.94 -14.68 -12.52
C GLY A 25 -4.73 -14.89 -13.43
N GLY A 26 -4.96 -15.58 -14.56
CA GLY A 26 -3.90 -15.92 -15.51
C GLY A 26 -2.78 -16.73 -14.86
N ASP A 27 -1.53 -16.42 -15.18
CA ASP A 27 -0.36 -17.11 -14.62
C ASP A 27 -0.19 -16.89 -13.11
N TRP A 28 -0.93 -15.97 -12.51
CA TRP A 28 -0.90 -15.69 -11.07
C TRP A 28 -1.98 -16.44 -10.28
N GLN A 29 -2.82 -17.24 -10.94
CA GLN A 29 -3.89 -17.97 -10.27
C GLN A 29 -3.38 -18.79 -9.07
N GLY A 30 -4.01 -18.60 -7.90
CA GLY A 30 -3.65 -19.24 -6.63
C GLY A 30 -2.46 -18.61 -5.91
N GLN A 31 -1.97 -17.45 -6.36
CA GLN A 31 -0.88 -16.68 -5.74
C GLN A 31 -1.39 -15.38 -5.09
N ASP A 32 -2.64 -15.40 -4.62
CA ASP A 32 -3.31 -14.23 -4.05
C ASP A 32 -2.46 -13.57 -2.95
N ARG A 33 -2.40 -12.24 -2.97
CA ARG A 33 -1.67 -11.43 -1.99
C ARG A 33 -0.14 -11.64 -1.96
N ALA A 34 0.42 -12.48 -2.82
CA ALA A 34 1.87 -12.65 -2.92
C ALA A 34 2.56 -11.43 -3.55
N ILE A 35 3.85 -11.30 -3.31
CA ILE A 35 4.71 -10.44 -4.13
C ILE A 35 5.18 -11.28 -5.31
N ALA A 36 4.80 -10.89 -6.52
CA ALA A 36 5.24 -11.53 -7.76
C ALA A 36 6.45 -10.77 -8.32
N VAL A 37 7.52 -11.48 -8.69
CA VAL A 37 8.71 -10.92 -9.34
C VAL A 37 9.01 -11.70 -10.62
N TRP A 38 9.18 -11.02 -11.74
CA TRP A 38 9.53 -11.65 -13.00
C TRP A 38 11.04 -11.84 -13.13
N LEU A 39 11.50 -13.08 -13.34
CA LEU A 39 12.92 -13.39 -13.49
C LEU A 39 13.39 -13.41 -14.96
N GLY A 40 12.51 -13.14 -15.92
CA GLY A 40 12.79 -13.21 -17.36
C GLY A 40 12.20 -14.43 -18.06
N SER A 41 11.96 -15.51 -17.32
CA SER A 41 11.37 -16.75 -17.82
C SER A 41 10.12 -17.20 -17.06
N ASN A 42 10.02 -16.85 -15.79
CA ASN A 42 8.96 -17.26 -14.91
C ASN A 42 8.76 -16.23 -13.79
N TRP A 43 7.56 -16.24 -13.23
CA TRP A 43 7.24 -15.54 -12.00
C TRP A 43 7.79 -16.31 -10.80
N LEU A 44 8.39 -15.58 -9.87
CA LEU A 44 8.65 -16.02 -8.51
C LEU A 44 7.63 -15.35 -7.60
N PHE A 45 6.97 -16.14 -6.76
CA PHE A 45 5.97 -15.64 -5.82
C PHE A 45 6.49 -15.78 -4.40
N ALA A 46 6.48 -14.68 -3.65
CA ALA A 46 6.72 -14.68 -2.22
C ALA A 46 5.38 -14.49 -1.49
N PRO A 47 4.84 -15.53 -0.83
CA PRO A 47 3.64 -15.38 -0.02
C PRO A 47 3.91 -14.41 1.14
N PRO A 48 2.94 -13.58 1.51
CA PRO A 48 3.12 -12.63 2.59
C PRO A 48 3.24 -13.34 3.93
N VAL A 49 3.98 -12.72 4.85
CA VAL A 49 4.09 -13.14 6.25
C VAL A 49 3.53 -12.05 7.16
N GLU A 50 3.01 -12.41 8.32
CA GLU A 50 2.53 -11.47 9.33
C GLU A 50 3.59 -10.39 9.61
N GLY A 51 3.17 -9.12 9.57
CA GLY A 51 4.04 -7.97 9.76
C GLY A 51 4.91 -7.59 8.56
N ALA A 52 4.83 -8.31 7.43
CA ALA A 52 5.49 -7.87 6.20
C ALA A 52 5.01 -6.48 5.80
N SER A 53 5.92 -5.67 5.28
CA SER A 53 5.64 -4.30 4.89
C SER A 53 6.08 -4.01 3.47
N VAL A 54 5.21 -3.40 2.66
CA VAL A 54 5.55 -2.95 1.30
C VAL A 54 5.06 -1.53 1.07
N ARG A 55 5.71 -0.81 0.15
CA ARG A 55 5.25 0.52 -0.26
C ARG A 55 4.41 0.43 -1.52
N ARG A 56 3.18 0.95 -1.50
CA ARG A 56 2.28 1.01 -2.66
C ARG A 56 2.67 2.13 -3.63
N LEU A 57 2.61 1.86 -4.92
CA LEU A 57 3.09 2.75 -6.00
C LEU A 57 2.22 3.99 -6.24
N ASP A 58 0.90 3.83 -6.25
CA ASP A 58 -0.05 4.89 -6.57
C ASP A 58 -0.13 6.01 -5.50
N THR A 59 -0.09 5.61 -4.23
CA THR A 59 -0.44 6.43 -3.07
C THR A 59 0.78 6.77 -2.22
N GLY A 60 1.91 6.09 -2.44
CA GLY A 60 3.09 6.27 -1.61
C GLY A 60 3.00 5.64 -0.22
N GLN A 61 1.89 4.96 0.10
CA GLN A 61 1.62 4.43 1.44
C GLN A 61 2.38 3.15 1.75
N MET A 62 2.72 2.97 3.02
CA MET A 62 3.11 1.67 3.56
C MET A 62 1.87 0.78 3.75
N LEU A 63 1.97 -0.45 3.27
CA LEU A 63 1.03 -1.53 3.55
C LEU A 63 1.66 -2.46 4.56
N ILE A 64 0.89 -2.89 5.56
CA ILE A 64 1.28 -3.93 6.51
C ILE A 64 0.38 -5.14 6.30
N TYR A 65 0.99 -6.31 6.21
CA TYR A 65 0.27 -7.57 6.12
C TYR A 65 -0.09 -8.08 7.51
N SER A 66 -1.38 -8.37 7.69
CA SER A 66 -1.90 -9.15 8.82
C SER A 66 -2.81 -10.26 8.30
N ASP A 67 -4.13 -10.08 8.34
CA ASP A 67 -5.12 -10.92 7.63
C ASP A 67 -5.32 -10.46 6.16
N GLY A 68 -4.30 -9.83 5.60
CA GLY A 68 -4.36 -9.09 4.34
C GLY A 68 -3.50 -7.82 4.36
N TRP A 69 -3.23 -7.29 3.17
CA TRP A 69 -2.54 -6.00 3.02
C TRP A 69 -3.48 -4.86 3.38
N SER A 70 -3.05 -4.00 4.30
CA SER A 70 -3.83 -2.83 4.72
C SER A 70 -2.95 -1.60 4.81
N ALA A 71 -3.50 -0.45 4.44
CA ALA A 71 -2.87 0.87 4.58
C ALA A 71 -3.50 1.61 5.77
N ALA A 72 -2.76 2.54 6.36
CA ALA A 72 -3.34 3.43 7.36
C ALA A 72 -4.37 4.37 6.70
N LEU A 73 -5.54 4.50 7.34
CA LEU A 73 -6.57 5.45 6.91
C LEU A 73 -6.25 6.84 7.45
N GLU A 74 -6.22 7.83 6.57
CA GLU A 74 -6.05 9.22 6.99
C GLU A 74 -7.31 9.73 7.71
N PRO A 75 -7.19 10.27 8.94
CA PRO A 75 -8.31 10.89 9.63
C PRO A 75 -8.67 12.24 9.00
N ALA A 76 -9.96 12.57 8.98
CA ALA A 76 -10.41 13.91 8.63
C ALA A 76 -9.90 14.94 9.64
N GLU A 77 -9.54 16.13 9.17
CA GLU A 77 -9.18 17.22 10.06
C GLU A 77 -10.35 17.59 10.99
N PRO A 78 -10.06 17.91 12.27
CA PRO A 78 -11.11 18.26 13.21
C PRO A 78 -11.72 19.61 12.78
N THR A 79 -12.98 19.58 12.32
CA THR A 79 -13.73 20.78 11.91
C THR A 79 -14.85 21.15 12.88
N GLY A 80 -15.29 20.22 13.74
CA GLY A 80 -16.36 20.43 14.72
C GLY A 80 -15.91 21.01 16.07
N GLY A 81 -16.83 20.95 17.04
CA GLY A 81 -16.64 21.38 18.44
C GLY A 81 -17.18 22.79 18.72
N THR A 82 -17.81 22.99 19.89
CA THR A 82 -18.30 24.31 20.34
C THR A 82 -17.19 25.15 20.98
N THR A 83 -16.12 24.52 21.45
CA THR A 83 -14.91 25.16 21.95
C THR A 83 -13.77 24.77 21.03
N VAL A 84 -13.15 25.75 20.38
CA VAL A 84 -12.08 25.53 19.41
C VAL A 84 -10.77 26.05 19.99
N ASP A 85 -9.85 25.14 20.28
CA ASP A 85 -8.44 25.46 20.52
C ASP A 85 -7.71 25.50 19.17
N ALA A 86 -7.28 26.70 18.77
CA ALA A 86 -6.64 26.92 17.49
C ALA A 86 -5.21 26.33 17.43
N GLU A 87 -4.49 26.35 18.55
CA GLU A 87 -3.12 25.82 18.64
C GLU A 87 -3.14 24.29 18.54
N ALA A 88 -4.06 23.65 19.26
CA ALA A 88 -4.26 22.21 19.18
C ALA A 88 -4.66 21.76 17.76
N ARG A 89 -5.55 22.51 17.09
CA ARG A 89 -5.97 22.21 15.71
C ARG A 89 -4.81 22.32 14.73
N ALA A 90 -4.00 23.37 14.84
CA ALA A 90 -2.80 23.54 14.03
C ALA A 90 -1.79 22.40 14.25
N ALA A 91 -1.59 21.98 15.50
CA ALA A 91 -0.71 20.86 15.82
C ALA A 91 -1.19 19.53 15.21
N ILE A 92 -2.49 19.24 15.26
CA ILE A 92 -3.07 18.03 14.64
C ILE A 92 -2.88 18.05 13.12
N ALA A 93 -3.16 19.18 12.46
CA ALA A 93 -2.95 19.31 11.01
C ALA A 93 -1.47 19.10 10.63
N ALA A 94 -0.54 19.63 11.43
CA ALA A 94 0.90 19.41 11.23
C ALA A 94 1.30 17.94 11.38
N LEU A 95 0.72 17.21 12.34
CA LEU A 95 0.95 15.77 12.50
C LEU A 95 0.43 14.97 11.30
N ILE A 96 -0.78 15.27 10.82
CA ILE A 96 -1.35 14.63 9.61
C ILE A 96 -0.41 14.86 8.41
N SER A 97 0.05 16.10 8.22
CA SER A 97 1.00 16.42 7.15
C SER A 97 2.34 15.66 7.29
N ALA A 98 2.89 15.56 8.50
CA ALA A 98 4.11 14.77 8.74
C ALA A 98 3.91 13.27 8.43
N LEU A 99 2.73 12.72 8.73
CA LEU A 99 2.38 11.33 8.44
C LEU A 99 2.18 11.06 6.94
N ARG A 100 1.73 12.05 6.15
CA ARG A 100 1.74 11.95 4.67
C ARG A 100 3.17 11.90 4.14
N HIS A 101 4.04 12.79 4.61
CA HIS A 101 5.45 12.83 4.19
C HIS A 101 6.20 11.54 4.55
N SER A 102 5.87 10.89 5.67
CA SER A 102 6.46 9.61 6.06
C SER A 102 5.89 8.42 5.26
N GLY A 103 4.84 8.61 4.45
CA GLY A 103 4.17 7.54 3.70
C GLY A 103 3.27 6.66 4.56
N ILE A 104 2.82 7.14 5.73
CA ILE A 104 1.77 6.47 6.51
C ILE A 104 0.41 6.75 5.86
N PHE A 105 0.13 8.02 5.57
CA PHE A 105 -1.04 8.46 4.80
C PHE A 105 -0.70 8.65 3.32
N PRO A 106 -1.70 8.68 2.42
CA PRO A 106 -1.45 8.89 1.00
C PRO A 106 -0.70 10.21 0.78
N ALA A 107 0.19 10.23 -0.21
CA ALA A 107 0.70 11.48 -0.73
C ALA A 107 -0.52 12.30 -1.22
N GLY A 108 -0.71 13.48 -0.63
CA GLY A 108 -1.84 14.37 -0.92
C GLY A 108 -1.78 14.98 -2.31
#